data_AF-A0A256KJ03-F1
#
_entry.id   AF-A0A256KJ03-F1
#
_cell.length_a   1.000
_cell.length_b   1.000
_cell.length_c   1.000
_cell.angle_alpha   90.00
_cell.angle_beta   90.00
_cell.angle_gamma   90.00
#
_symmetry.space_group_name_H-M   'P 1'
#
loop_
_entity.id
_entity.type
_entity.pdbx_description
1 polymer ?
#
loop_
_entity_poly.entity_id
_entity_poly.type
_entity_poly.pdbx_seq_one_letter_code
_entity_poly.pdbx_strand_id
1 'polypeptide(L)' 'MEFDLPRAAAILVLIVAVGAGGLIGAEMMPLQTTLMMVVPSMLVFGGLAFAIGVKHGEFRAGHA' A
#
# COMPACT_ATOMS: atom_id res chain seq x y z
N MET A 1 -18.57 -8.30 -7.71
CA MET A 1 -17.56 -8.95 -6.85
C MET A 1 -17.79 -8.42 -5.45
N GLU A 2 -17.88 -9.30 -4.45
CA GLU A 2 -17.99 -8.87 -3.05
C GLU A 2 -16.67 -8.25 -2.59
N PHE A 3 -16.73 -7.16 -1.83
CA PHE A 3 -15.54 -6.49 -1.34
C PHE A 3 -14.95 -7.27 -0.16
N ASP A 4 -13.77 -7.84 -0.36
CA ASP A 4 -13.00 -8.55 0.66
C ASP A 4 -11.88 -7.65 1.17
N LEU A 5 -12.16 -6.97 2.29
CA LEU A 5 -11.22 -6.04 2.93
C LEU A 5 -9.90 -6.71 3.34
N PRO A 6 -9.89 -7.88 4.01
CA PRO A 6 -8.66 -8.61 4.29
C PRO A 6 -7.81 -8.88 3.05
N ARG A 7 -8.43 -9.36 1.97
CA ARG A 7 -7.72 -9.66 0.72
C ARG A 7 -7.15 -8.40 0.07
N ALA A 8 -7.91 -7.31 0.06
CA ALA A 8 -7.47 -6.04 -0.49
C ALA A 8 -6.31 -5.43 0.31
N ALA A 9 -6.36 -5.50 1.65
CA ALA A 9 -5.27 -5.06 2.51
C ALA A 9 -4.02 -5.93 2.33
N ALA A 10 -4.16 -7.25 2.18
CA ALA A 10 -3.05 -8.15 1.90
C ALA A 10 -2.34 -7.80 0.57
N ILE A 11 -3.11 -7.42 -0.45
CA ILE A 11 -2.54 -6.94 -1.72
C ILE A 11 -1.74 -5.65 -1.53
N LEU A 12 -2.23 -4.70 -0.74
CA LEU A 12 -1.47 -3.47 -0.42
C LEU A 12 -0.12 -3.81 0.23
N VAL A 13 -0.10 -4.70 1.22
CA VAL A 13 1.14 -5.14 1.87
C VAL A 13 2.08 -5.84 0.88
N LEU A 14 1.55 -6.67 -0.01
CA LEU A 14 2.33 -7.32 -1.07
C LEU A 14 3.00 -6.28 -1.99
N ILE A 15 2.27 -5.25 -2.41
CA ILE A 15 2.81 -4.16 -3.23
C ILE A 15 3.96 -3.46 -2.50
N VAL A 16 3.79 -3.16 -1.21
CA VAL A 16 4.85 -2.55 -0.40
C VAL A 16 6.08 -3.47 -0.32
N ALA A 17 5.88 -4.77 -0.09
CA ALA A 17 6.97 -5.74 -0.03
C ALA A 17 7.75 -5.82 -1.34
N VAL A 18 7.06 -5.85 -2.49
CA VAL A 18 7.69 -5.85 -3.82
C VAL A 18 8.46 -4.56 -4.08
N GLY A 19 7.87 -3.40 -3.75
CA GLY A 19 8.55 -2.10 -3.91
C GLY A 19 9.80 -1.99 -3.03
N ALA A 20 9.71 -2.42 -1.77
CA ALA A 20 10.84 -2.44 -0.85
C ALA A 20 11.94 -3.40 -1.33
N GLY A 21 11.58 -4.60 -1.76
CA GLY A 21 12.51 -5.58 -2.32
C GLY A 21 13.23 -5.08 -3.56
N GLY A 22 12.51 -4.38 -4.45
CA GLY A 22 13.10 -3.73 -5.63
C GLY A 22 14.12 -2.65 -5.27
N LEU A 23 13.79 -1.76 -4.31
CA LEU A 23 14.70 -0.72 -3.83
C LEU A 23 15.98 -1.30 -3.20
N ILE A 24 15.83 -2.37 -2.40
CA ILE A 24 16.96 -3.05 -1.76
C ILE A 24 17.81 -3.77 -2.82
N GLY A 25 17.20 -4.52 -3.73
CA GLY A 25 17.91 -5.27 -4.76
C GLY A 25 18.62 -4.40 -5.80
N ALA A 26 18.17 -3.17 -5.99
CA ALA A 26 18.79 -2.20 -6.90
C ALA A 26 19.81 -1.27 -6.21
N GLU A 27 20.06 -1.44 -4.90
CA GLU A 27 21.01 -0.63 -4.12
C GLU A 27 20.79 0.90 -4.23
N MET A 28 19.53 1.34 -4.40
CA MET A 28 19.22 2.75 -4.64
C MET A 28 19.49 3.66 -3.43
N MET A 29 19.52 3.09 -2.23
CA MET A 29 19.75 3.79 -0.97
C MET A 29 20.14 2.80 0.15
N PRO A 30 20.73 3.28 1.27
CA PRO A 30 21.11 2.41 2.37
C PRO A 30 19.93 1.62 2.94
N LEU A 31 20.17 0.35 3.27
CA LEU A 31 19.14 -0.56 3.82
C LEU A 31 18.41 0.04 5.02
N GLN A 32 19.14 0.71 5.92
CA GLN A 32 18.55 1.37 7.08
C GLN A 32 17.53 2.45 6.68
N THR A 33 17.84 3.26 5.66
CA THR A 33 16.92 4.29 5.15
C THR A 33 15.68 3.65 4.54
N THR A 34 15.84 2.58 3.75
CA THR A 34 14.70 1.87 3.17
C THR A 34 13.79 1.30 4.26
N LEU A 35 14.35 0.59 5.24
CA LEU A 35 13.56 -0.11 6.27
C LEU A 35 12.98 0.82 7.35
N MET A 36 13.69 1.89 7.72
CA MET A 36 13.30 2.75 8.85
C MET A 36 12.59 4.03 8.43
N MET A 37 12.63 4.40 7.14
CA MET A 37 11.93 5.59 6.63
C MET A 37 10.97 5.23 5.51
N VAL A 38 11.47 4.62 4.43
CA VAL A 38 10.68 4.43 3.21
C VAL A 38 9.54 3.45 3.42
N VAL A 39 9.82 2.24 3.94
CA VAL A 39 8.79 1.23 4.20
C VAL A 39 7.70 1.75 5.16
N PRO A 40 8.04 2.36 6.32
CA PRO A 40 7.05 2.99 7.18
C PRO A 40 6.20 4.04 6.46
N SER A 41 6.82 4.96 5.69
CA SER A 41 6.08 5.98 4.95
C SER A 41 5.18 5.38 3.87
N MET A 42 5.62 4.35 3.15
CA MET A 42 4.81 3.62 2.16
C MET A 42 3.58 2.98 2.81
N LEU A 43 3.74 2.37 3.99
CA LEU A 43 2.63 1.75 4.72
C LEU A 43 1.61 2.78 5.19
N VAL A 44 2.08 3.88 5.79
CA VAL A 44 1.20 4.96 6.28
C VAL A 44 0.45 5.61 5.12
N PHE A 45 1.18 6.06 4.10
CA PHE A 45 0.57 6.73 2.95
C PHE A 45 -0.31 5.79 2.14
N GLY A 46 0.18 4.58 1.84
CA GLY A 46 -0.57 3.57 1.10
C GLY A 46 -1.84 3.14 1.84
N GLY A 47 -1.77 2.98 3.17
CA GLY A 47 -2.93 2.70 4.01
C GLY A 47 -3.96 3.83 3.98
N LEU A 48 -3.50 5.09 4.05
CA LEU A 48 -4.38 6.26 3.98
C LEU A 48 -5.08 6.36 2.61
N ALA A 49 -4.31 6.25 1.52
CA ALA A 49 -4.82 6.27 0.16
C ALA A 49 -5.80 5.12 -0.11
N PHE A 50 -5.49 3.92 0.39
CA PHE A 50 -6.37 2.76 0.32
C PHE A 50 -7.70 3.00 1.03
N ALA A 51 -7.67 3.49 2.28
CA ALA A 51 -8.87 3.76 3.04
C ALA A 51 -9.78 4.80 2.36
N ILE A 52 -9.19 5.90 1.87
CA ILE A 52 -9.92 6.93 1.12
C ILE A 52 -10.49 6.37 -0.18
N GLY A 53 -9.69 5.59 -0.92
CA GLY A 53 -10.11 4.97 -2.18
C GLY A 53 -11.29 4.02 -2.01
N VAL A 54 -11.29 3.19 -0.96
CA VAL A 54 -12.42 2.32 -0.62
C VAL A 54 -13.69 3.14 -0.38
N LYS A 55 -13.61 4.20 0.43
CA LYS A 55 -14.76 5.08 0.70
C LYS A 55 -15.27 5.82 -0.54
N HIS A 56 -14.36 6.27 -1.40
CA HIS A 56 -14.73 6.85 -2.68
C HIS A 56 -15.42 5.83 -3.61
N GLY A 57 -14.94 4.58 -3.63
CA GLY A 57 -15.56 3.49 -4.38
C GLY A 57 -16.96 3.15 -3.88
N GLU A 58 -17.14 3.02 -2.56
CA GLU A 58 -18.44 2.82 -1.91
C GLU A 58 -19.42 3.95 -2.26
N PHE A 59 -18.97 5.21 -2.16
CA PHE A 59 -19.80 6.37 -2.53
C PHE A 59 -20.27 6.29 -3.98
N ARG A 60 -19.36 6.01 -4.94
CA ARG A 60 -19.72 5.89 -6.36
C ARG A 60 -20.63 4.70 -6.65
N ALA A 61 -20.44 3.57 -5.98
CA ALA A 61 -21.26 2.38 -6.19
C ALA A 61 -22.69 2.54 -5.62
N GLY A 62 -22.83 3.30 -4.52
CA GLY A 62 -24.14 3.57 -3.89
C GLY A 62 -24.93 4.73 -4.51
N HIS A 63 -24.29 5.58 -5.32
CA HIS A 63 -24.92 6.70 -6.03
C HIS A 63 -25.00 6.47 -7.55
N ALA A 64 -24.86 5.21 -8.01
CA ALA A 64 -24.96 4.81 -9.41
C ALA A 64 -26.36 4.28 -9.76
#